data_AF-A0A8D1E484-F1
#
_entry.id   AF-A0A8D1E484-F1
#
_cell.length_a   1.000
_cell.length_b   1.000
_cell.length_c   1.000
_cell.angle_alpha   90.00
_cell.angle_beta   90.00
_cell.angle_gamma   90.00
#
_symmetry.space_group_name_H-M   'P 1'
#
loop_
_entity.id
_entity.type
_entity.pdbx_description
1 polymer ?
#
loop_
_entity_poly.entity_id
_entity_poly.type
_entity_poly.pdbx_seq_one_letter_code
_entity_poly.pdbx_strand_id
1 'polypeptide(L)' 'MVDVRCLSDEELQSELDKLGFSPGPILPSTRKVYEKKLMQLLVSTPCASPVMNGPRERDSAQDYDDSEETRGFHR' A
#
# COMPACT_ATOMS: atom_id res chain seq x y z
N MET A 1 24.38 8.27 -1.70
CA MET A 1 23.31 8.86 -0.87
C MET A 1 22.07 8.95 -1.74
N VAL A 2 20.92 8.46 -1.27
CA VAL A 2 19.66 8.61 -2.02
C VAL A 2 19.24 10.07 -1.95
N ASP A 3 19.07 10.70 -3.11
CA ASP A 3 18.63 12.09 -3.19
C ASP A 3 17.10 12.12 -3.12
N VAL A 4 16.57 12.25 -1.90
CA VAL A 4 15.12 12.16 -1.64
C VAL A 4 14.28 13.20 -2.38
N ARG A 5 14.89 14.32 -2.80
CA ARG A 5 14.22 15.38 -3.57
C ARG A 5 14.15 15.09 -5.07
N CYS A 6 14.89 14.10 -5.54
CA CYS A 6 14.87 13.65 -6.93
C CYS A 6 13.91 12.46 -7.15
N LEU A 7 13.34 11.93 -6.07
CA LEU A 7 12.40 10.82 -6.15
C LEU A 7 11.03 11.31 -6.64
N SER A 8 10.43 10.51 -7.50
CA SER A 8 9.03 10.62 -7.88
C SER A 8 8.13 10.22 -6.70
N ASP A 9 6.85 10.57 -6.77
CA ASP A 9 5.88 10.24 -5.70
C ASP A 9 5.77 8.74 -5.44
N GLU A 10 5.86 7.94 -6.50
CA GLU A 10 5.82 6.48 -6.46
C GLU A 10 7.10 5.90 -5.82
N GLU A 11 8.25 6.47 -6.18
CA GLU A 11 9.55 6.06 -5.63
C GLU A 11 9.66 6.40 -4.14
N LEU A 12 9.22 7.62 -3.76
CA LEU A 12 9.15 8.05 -2.37
C LEU A 12 8.25 7.10 -1.54
N GLN A 13 7.15 6.65 -2.13
CA GLN A 13 6.25 5.66 -1.54
C GLN A 13 6.94 4.32 -1.33
N SER A 14 7.57 3.80 -2.38
CA SER A 14 8.27 2.51 -2.35
C SER A 14 9.40 2.49 -1.33
N GLU A 15 10.21 3.54 -1.26
CA GLU A 15 11.29 3.64 -0.29
C GLU A 15 10.78 3.71 1.16
N LEU A 16 9.66 4.39 1.40
CA LEU A 16 9.01 4.39 2.71
C LEU A 16 8.45 3.01 3.07
N ASP A 17 7.80 2.33 2.11
CA ASP A 17 7.20 1.02 2.30
C ASP A 17 8.25 -0.06 2.60
N LYS A 18 9.40 -0.02 1.88
CA LYS A 18 10.57 -0.86 2.15
C LYS A 18 11.13 -0.70 3.56
N LEU A 19 10.91 0.46 4.18
CA LEU A 19 11.29 0.76 5.56
C LEU A 19 10.19 0.43 6.57
N GLY A 20 9.08 -0.18 6.12
CA GLY A 20 7.93 -0.56 6.94
C GLY A 20 6.96 0.59 7.22
N PHE A 21 7.03 1.68 6.45
CA PHE A 21 6.11 2.81 6.58
C PHE A 21 5.25 2.90 5.34
N SER A 22 3.97 2.56 5.44
CA SER A 22 3.02 2.70 4.32
C SER A 22 2.39 4.10 4.34
N PRO A 23 2.85 5.04 3.49
CA PRO A 23 2.27 6.38 3.44
C PRO A 23 0.88 6.35 2.78
N GLY A 24 0.10 7.41 3.05
CA GLY A 24 -1.14 7.67 2.32
C GLY A 24 -0.87 8.37 0.98
N PRO A 25 -1.89 9.01 0.39
CA PRO A 25 -1.73 9.72 -0.88
C PRO A 25 -0.64 10.78 -0.79
N ILE A 26 0.33 10.70 -1.71
CA ILE A 26 1.40 11.68 -1.83
C ILE A 26 0.83 12.91 -2.53
N LEU A 27 0.62 13.96 -1.75
CA LEU A 27 0.15 15.26 -2.23
C LEU A 27 1.31 16.25 -2.15
N PRO A 28 1.30 17.36 -2.91
CA PRO A 28 2.36 18.37 -2.83
C PRO A 28 2.61 18.90 -1.41
N SER A 29 1.56 19.01 -0.61
CA SER A 29 1.62 19.45 0.80
C SER A 29 2.21 18.39 1.74
N THR A 30 1.96 17.10 1.47
CA THR A 30 2.44 15.98 2.30
C THR A 30 3.78 15.42 1.83
N ARG A 31 4.17 15.63 0.56
CA ARG A 31 5.45 15.18 -0.03
C ARG A 31 6.64 15.57 0.84
N LYS A 32 6.70 16.83 1.26
CA LYS A 32 7.78 17.34 2.13
C LYS A 32 7.86 16.63 3.49
N VAL A 33 6.72 16.19 4.02
CA VAL A 33 6.66 15.43 5.28
C VAL A 33 7.22 14.03 5.05
N TYR A 34 6.85 13.38 3.95
CA TYR A 34 7.33 12.06 3.57
C TYR A 34 8.83 12.05 3.23
N GLU A 35 9.35 13.05 2.53
CA GLU A 35 10.79 13.21 2.29
C GLU A 35 11.59 13.30 3.60
N LYS A 36 11.11 14.13 4.54
CA LYS A 36 11.74 14.26 5.86
C LYS A 36 11.67 12.94 6.63
N LYS A 37 10.54 12.23 6.55
CA LYS A 37 10.37 10.92 7.18
C LYS A 37 11.33 9.89 6.59
N LEU A 38 11.50 9.86 5.27
CA LEU A 38 12.44 8.98 4.59
C LEU A 38 13.88 9.25 5.03
N MET A 39 14.28 10.52 5.09
CA MET A 39 15.61 10.89 5.61
C MET A 39 15.81 10.44 7.07
N GLN A 40 14.79 10.60 7.92
CA GLN A 40 14.85 10.14 9.31
C GLN A 40 14.99 8.63 9.40
N LEU A 41 14.20 7.87 8.63
CA LEU A 41 14.27 6.41 8.63
C LEU A 41 15.62 5.90 8.11
N LEU A 42 16.17 6.54 7.06
CA LEU A 42 17.50 6.20 6.54
C LEU A 42 18.63 6.48 7.54
N VAL A 43 18.51 7.53 8.36
CA VAL A 43 19.49 7.87 9.40
C VAL A 43 19.34 6.97 10.63
N SER A 44 18.10 6.61 10.99
CA SER A 44 17.82 5.82 12.20
C SER A 44 17.87 4.32 12.02
N THR A 45 17.75 3.80 10.79
CA THR A 45 17.84 2.36 10.52
C THR A 45 19.29 1.99 10.19
N PRO A 46 20.06 1.38 11.12
CA PRO A 46 21.27 0.66 10.76
C PRO A 46 20.87 -0.59 9.97
N CYS A 47 20.92 -0.52 8.64
CA CYS A 47 21.01 -1.64 7.69
C CYS A 47 20.35 -2.96 8.15
N ALA A 48 19.04 -2.98 8.37
CA ALA A 48 18.31 -4.22 8.64
C ALA A 48 17.07 -4.25 7.75
N SER A 49 17.22 -4.91 6.60
CA SER A 49 16.14 -5.21 5.66
C SER A 49 15.07 -6.07 6.33
N PRO A 50 13.80 -5.66 6.37
CA PRO A 50 12.71 -6.59 6.55
C PRO A 50 12.29 -7.07 5.17
N VAL A 51 12.85 -8.21 4.78
CA VAL A 51 12.16 -9.18 3.94
C VAL A 51 10.78 -9.39 4.56
N MET A 52 9.73 -8.85 3.97
CA MET A 52 8.37 -9.26 4.28
C MET A 52 7.73 -9.79 3.00
N ASN A 53 7.85 -11.11 2.87
CA ASN A 53 7.12 -11.91 1.92
C ASN A 53 5.63 -11.75 2.21
N GLY A 54 4.88 -11.17 1.29
CA GLY A 54 3.42 -11.22 1.34
C GLY A 54 2.89 -12.22 0.32
N PRO A 55 2.62 -13.48 0.66
CA PRO A 55 1.65 -14.27 -0.06
C PRO A 55 0.29 -13.98 0.58
N ARG A 56 -0.49 -13.05 0.00
CA ARG A 56 -1.92 -12.97 0.30
C ARG A 56 -2.73 -13.49 -0.88
N GLU A 57 -2.47 -14.75 -1.22
CA GLU A 57 -3.47 -15.63 -1.80
C GLU A 57 -4.59 -15.80 -0.76
N ARG A 58 -5.81 -15.44 -1.14
CA ARG A 58 -7.05 -16.13 -0.76
C ARG A 58 -8.17 -15.57 -1.61
N ASP A 59 -8.17 -16.06 -2.84
CA ASP A 59 -9.37 -16.41 -3.59
C ASP A 59 -10.54 -16.69 -2.63
N SER A 60 -11.55 -15.83 -2.68
CA SER A 60 -12.82 -16.06 -2.01
C SER A 60 -13.88 -16.12 -3.09
N ALA A 61 -13.90 -17.24 -3.81
CA ALA A 61 -15.09 -17.71 -4.51
C ALA A 61 -16.19 -17.94 -3.46
N GLN A 62 -17.00 -16.91 -3.19
CA GLN A 62 -18.28 -17.09 -2.52
C GLN A 62 -19.31 -17.37 -3.61
N ASP A 63 -19.40 -18.65 -3.93
CA ASP A 63 -20.55 -19.29 -4.58
C ASP A 63 -21.78 -18.99 -3.72
N TYR A 64 -22.61 -18.04 -4.17
CA TYR A 64 -23.97 -17.87 -3.66
C TYR A 64 -24.90 -18.57 -4.64
N ASP A 65 -25.05 -19.87 -4.41
CA ASP A 65 -26.25 -20.63 -4.75
C ASP A 65 -27.33 -20.27 -3.73
N ASP A 66 -28.34 -19.50 -4.13
CA ASP A 66 -29.61 -19.41 -3.41
C ASP A 66 -30.78 -19.25 -4.40
N SER A 67 -31.24 -20.42 -4.85
CA SER A 67 -32.60 -20.80 -5.27
C SER A 67 -33.59 -19.77 -5.82
N GLU A 68 -34.05 -20.09 -7.03
CA GLU A 68 -35.26 -19.64 -7.71
C GLU A 68 -36.52 -19.58 -6.81
N GLU A 69 -37.07 -18.39 -6.54
CA GLU A 69 -38.48 -18.24 -6.12
C GLU A 69 -39.33 -17.71 -7.28
N THR A 70 -39.92 -18.67 -7.99
CA THR A 70 -41.00 -18.43 -8.95
C THR A 70 -42.24 -17.92 -8.20
N ARG A 71 -42.66 -16.68 -8.47
CA ARG A 71 -44.02 -16.24 -8.12
C ARG A 71 -44.62 -15.37 -9.21
N GLY A 72 -45.70 -15.91 -9.78
CA GLY A 72 -46.32 -15.46 -11.01
C GLY A 72 -46.93 -14.06 -10.95
N PHE A 73 -46.76 -13.35 -12.06
CA PHE A 73 -47.61 -12.24 -12.44
C PHE A 73 -48.54 -12.71 -13.56
N HIS A 74 -49.74 -13.14 -13.19
CA HIS A 74 -50.89 -13.14 -14.08
C HIS A 74 -51.99 -12.32 -13.42
N ARG A 75 -52.20 -11.09 -13.90
CA ARG A 75 -53.50 -10.43 -13.85
C ARG A 75 -53.63 -9.45 -15.00
#